data_AF-A8Q030-F1
#
_entry.id   AF-A8Q030-F1
#
_cell.length_a   1.000
_cell.length_b   1.000
_cell.length_c   1.000
_cell.angle_alpha   90.00
_cell.angle_beta   90.00
_cell.angle_gamma   90.00
#
_symmetry.space_group_name_H-M   'P 1'
#
loop_
_entity.id
_entity.type
_entity.pdbx_description
1 polymer ?
#
loop_
_entity_poly.entity_id
_entity_poly.type
_entity_poly.pdbx_seq_one_letter_code
_entity_poly.pdbx_strand_id
1 'polypeptide(L)'
;MTLAGSHSLTATADTTNLTEKTDISQDETHLRDRVVPSDEHSNNAFRHVWGEQTHLGSSDPTYSTKLPSKSFPTLSFFASQSLAVIISSALLLWVVCIGLLTRLKTYIPRALTRPPRPQPSWDDPQKWKHECLVKSPQYYAWCCGFDILDEQAETEDGFYLRMHHVRCFDEDKELSSIGRGFPVLIMHGLFQSSGSFITSEERSLAFWLARRGFDVYLGNNRGIFDMGHRHYSRYNPAFWDHDVDDLARYDLPAMIDYVRAQTGYDKIAYIGHSQGNATAFLALSRWNRPELGEKLSYFGALAPAVFAGPLTNRFPLTQLRKVNQALWARLFGVLDFTPLMKFSYDWTPATPYAALGYQMFAYLFEWNDTHWLQRRKAKMFRFTPQPVSSRIMYWWAGQNGFTTRRHLLDPNETWYDERFPPLALYGGGADHLVLPLPVQEHFEKFEPKVRVVRAKILPDAEHCDHFWAADAVEWCFHDILGACILHSGPRTCPADTAQTTFRRRDPVTEPSLQSNMLNLMPSHMSIGELAQW
;
A
#
# COMPACT_ATOMS: atom_id res chain seq x y z
N MET A 1 44.22 5.27 -43.62
CA MET A 1 43.72 6.62 -43.99
C MET A 1 42.51 6.90 -43.12
N THR A 2 42.59 8.02 -42.40
CA THR A 2 41.68 8.62 -41.42
C THR A 2 40.27 8.96 -41.93
N LEU A 3 39.30 9.03 -40.99
CA LEU A 3 38.40 10.18 -40.66
C LEU A 3 37.17 9.61 -39.90
N ALA A 4 37.00 9.85 -38.59
CA ALA A 4 36.46 11.05 -37.95
C ALA A 4 34.95 11.30 -38.24
N GLY A 5 34.14 11.32 -37.18
CA GLY A 5 32.70 11.62 -37.25
C GLY A 5 32.02 11.57 -35.88
N SER A 6 32.35 12.55 -35.03
CA SER A 6 31.65 12.85 -33.78
C SER A 6 30.27 13.46 -34.07
N HIS A 7 29.20 12.92 -33.47
CA HIS A 7 27.94 13.66 -33.31
C HIS A 7 27.48 13.64 -31.85
N SER A 8 27.65 14.82 -31.24
CA SER A 8 27.01 15.27 -30.00
C SER A 8 25.50 15.42 -30.23
N LEU A 9 24.69 14.82 -29.37
CA LEU A 9 23.27 15.16 -29.23
C LEU A 9 23.06 15.81 -27.86
N THR A 10 23.12 17.13 -27.86
CA THR A 10 22.62 18.01 -26.81
C THR A 10 21.10 17.89 -26.75
N ALA A 11 20.55 17.34 -25.67
CA ALA A 11 19.11 17.38 -25.39
C ALA A 11 18.77 18.73 -24.75
N THR A 12 18.30 19.68 -25.56
CA THR A 12 17.60 20.87 -25.07
C THR A 12 16.19 20.48 -24.67
N ALA A 13 15.87 20.66 -23.39
CA ALA A 13 14.52 20.50 -22.85
C ALA A 13 13.62 21.61 -23.39
N ASP A 14 12.72 21.27 -24.31
CA ASP A 14 11.63 22.15 -24.72
C ASP A 14 10.50 22.07 -23.68
N THR A 15 10.52 23.01 -22.74
CA THR A 15 9.41 23.29 -21.83
C THR A 15 8.43 24.23 -22.51
N THR A 16 7.56 23.72 -23.38
CA THR A 16 6.36 24.45 -23.83
C THR A 16 5.23 23.46 -24.17
N ASN A 17 4.02 23.79 -23.67
CA ASN A 17 2.72 23.14 -23.89
C ASN A 17 2.35 21.91 -23.03
N LEU A 18 2.19 22.13 -21.72
CA LEU A 18 1.29 21.34 -20.86
C LEU A 18 -0.10 21.96 -20.81
N THR A 19 -0.78 22.08 -21.96
CA THR A 19 -2.23 22.31 -22.04
C THR A 19 -2.75 21.70 -23.33
N GLU A 20 -2.74 20.38 -23.41
CA GLU A 20 -3.54 19.67 -24.41
C GLU A 20 -4.74 19.06 -23.68
N LYS A 21 -5.92 19.67 -23.89
CA LYS A 21 -7.19 19.06 -23.52
C LYS A 21 -7.33 17.81 -24.39
N THR A 22 -7.16 16.64 -23.80
CA THR A 22 -7.42 15.37 -24.46
C THR A 22 -8.89 15.25 -24.84
N ASP A 23 -9.12 14.91 -26.10
CA ASP A 23 -10.42 14.63 -26.71
C ASP A 23 -11.16 13.54 -25.93
N ILE A 24 -12.43 13.79 -25.61
CA ILE A 24 -13.29 12.92 -24.81
C ILE A 24 -13.79 11.78 -25.71
N SER A 25 -13.25 10.57 -25.55
CA SER A 25 -13.66 9.39 -26.31
C SER A 25 -14.95 8.75 -25.77
N GLN A 26 -15.63 7.96 -26.61
CA GLN A 26 -16.90 7.28 -26.33
C GLN A 26 -16.84 6.27 -25.16
N ASP A 27 -15.65 5.93 -24.64
CA ASP A 27 -15.43 4.94 -23.57
C ASP A 27 -15.83 5.43 -22.17
N GLU A 28 -15.95 6.75 -21.94
CA GLU A 28 -16.41 7.24 -20.62
C GLU A 28 -17.85 6.86 -20.30
N THR A 29 -18.70 6.62 -21.31
CA THR A 29 -20.13 6.32 -21.06
C THR A 29 -20.32 5.00 -20.32
N HIS A 30 -19.57 3.95 -20.68
CA HIS A 30 -19.61 2.65 -20.00
C HIS A 30 -19.00 2.66 -18.59
N LEU A 31 -18.08 3.59 -18.31
CA LEU A 31 -17.48 3.76 -16.98
C LEU A 31 -18.39 4.55 -16.04
N ARG A 32 -19.15 5.52 -16.57
CA ARG A 32 -20.11 6.33 -15.82
C ARG A 32 -21.29 5.53 -15.27
N ASP A 33 -21.66 4.40 -15.86
CA ASP A 33 -22.76 3.55 -15.36
C ASP A 33 -22.45 2.86 -14.01
N ARG A 34 -21.21 2.97 -13.51
CA ARG A 34 -20.76 2.41 -12.22
C ARG A 34 -20.88 3.39 -11.05
N VAL A 35 -21.92 4.25 -11.05
CA VAL A 35 -22.17 5.22 -9.95
C VAL A 35 -22.55 4.49 -8.66
N VAL A 36 -22.14 5.04 -7.51
CA VAL A 36 -22.59 4.61 -6.19
C VAL A 36 -24.09 4.93 -6.03
N PRO A 37 -24.98 3.95 -5.78
CA PRO A 37 -26.39 4.24 -5.51
C PRO A 37 -26.54 5.10 -4.25
N SER A 38 -27.37 6.15 -4.31
CA SER A 38 -27.73 6.97 -3.16
C SER A 38 -28.83 6.27 -2.34
N ASP A 39 -28.46 5.40 -1.40
CA ASP A 39 -29.43 4.76 -0.50
C ASP A 39 -29.61 5.62 0.78
N GLU A 40 -30.83 6.06 1.08
CA GLU A 40 -31.15 6.87 2.28
C GLU A 40 -30.72 6.22 3.62
N HIS A 41 -30.53 4.89 3.65
CA HIS A 41 -30.05 4.17 4.84
C HIS A 41 -28.54 4.38 5.14
N SER A 42 -27.71 4.80 4.17
CA SER A 42 -26.27 5.05 4.42
C SER A 42 -26.02 6.35 5.17
N ASN A 43 -26.86 7.37 4.94
CA ASN A 43 -26.71 8.72 5.52
C ASN A 43 -26.87 8.73 7.06
N ASN A 44 -27.71 7.86 7.63
CA ASN A 44 -27.89 7.78 9.09
C ASN A 44 -26.73 7.08 9.82
N ALA A 45 -26.00 6.17 9.15
CA ALA A 45 -24.83 5.53 9.74
C ALA A 45 -23.64 6.50 9.89
N PHE A 46 -23.66 7.60 9.12
CA PHE A 46 -22.59 8.59 9.06
C PHE A 46 -22.72 9.69 10.13
N ARG A 47 -23.95 10.16 10.40
CA ARG A 47 -24.23 11.18 11.44
C ARG A 47 -23.70 10.80 12.83
N HIS A 48 -23.68 9.51 13.14
CA HIS A 48 -23.20 9.01 14.44
C HIS A 48 -21.68 8.98 14.59
N VAL A 49 -20.88 9.13 13.53
CA VAL A 49 -19.42 8.99 13.63
C VAL A 49 -18.68 10.33 13.54
N TRP A 50 -19.14 11.30 12.73
CA TRP A 50 -18.34 12.52 12.50
C TRP A 50 -19.09 13.86 12.38
N GLY A 51 -20.40 13.92 12.67
CA GLY A 51 -21.21 15.15 12.52
C GLY A 51 -21.42 16.02 13.77
N GLU A 52 -21.52 15.45 14.98
CA GLU A 52 -21.83 16.23 16.21
C GLU A 52 -21.16 15.69 17.49
N GLN A 53 -20.58 14.48 17.48
CA GLN A 53 -20.05 13.84 18.69
C GLN A 53 -18.55 14.08 18.96
N THR A 54 -17.83 14.86 18.16
CA THR A 54 -16.40 15.14 18.40
C THR A 54 -16.14 16.29 19.37
N HIS A 55 -17.18 17.00 19.85
CA HIS A 55 -17.06 18.07 20.86
C HIS A 55 -17.48 17.68 22.28
N LEU A 56 -17.92 16.44 22.50
CA LEU A 56 -18.13 15.91 23.83
C LEU A 56 -17.15 14.76 24.02
N GLY A 57 -16.23 14.89 24.99
CA GLY A 57 -15.38 13.78 25.41
C GLY A 57 -16.23 12.52 25.53
N SER A 58 -15.81 11.45 24.85
CA SER A 58 -16.56 10.22 24.62
C SER A 58 -17.42 9.83 25.83
N SER A 59 -18.70 10.23 25.83
CA SER A 59 -19.67 9.86 26.85
C SER A 59 -20.68 8.84 26.34
N ASP A 60 -20.46 8.28 25.14
CA ASP A 60 -21.19 7.10 24.67
C ASP A 60 -20.43 5.83 25.13
N PRO A 61 -20.97 5.06 26.11
CA PRO A 61 -20.25 3.92 26.72
C PRO A 61 -20.01 2.76 25.75
N THR A 62 -20.56 2.83 24.55
CA THR A 62 -20.57 1.73 23.58
C THR A 62 -19.42 1.78 22.57
N TYR A 63 -18.74 2.92 22.42
CA TYR A 63 -17.67 3.10 21.42
C TYR A 63 -16.26 3.33 21.99
N SER A 64 -16.13 3.50 23.30
CA SER A 64 -14.85 3.76 23.98
C SER A 64 -14.72 2.87 25.21
N THR A 65 -14.37 1.60 24.98
CA THR A 65 -13.69 0.81 26.03
C THR A 65 -12.51 0.10 25.37
N LYS A 66 -11.42 0.84 25.14
CA LYS A 66 -10.11 0.22 24.95
C LYS A 66 -9.94 -0.78 26.09
N LEU A 67 -9.73 -2.05 25.75
CA LEU A 67 -9.67 -3.13 26.74
C LEU A 67 -8.64 -2.76 27.83
N PRO A 68 -8.95 -2.93 29.12
CA PRO A 68 -8.07 -2.49 30.20
C PRO A 68 -6.68 -3.11 30.06
N SER A 69 -5.66 -2.24 30.07
CA SER A 69 -4.27 -2.51 29.70
C SER A 69 -3.50 -3.49 30.60
N LYS A 70 -4.12 -4.06 31.63
CA LYS A 70 -3.44 -4.80 32.71
C LYS A 70 -4.11 -6.08 33.19
N SER A 71 -5.16 -6.59 32.54
CA SER A 71 -5.68 -7.92 32.89
C SER A 71 -4.95 -9.00 32.08
N PHE A 72 -4.27 -9.92 32.77
CA PHE A 72 -3.79 -11.14 32.12
C PHE A 72 -4.98 -11.89 31.47
N PRO A 73 -4.81 -12.45 30.27
CA PRO A 73 -5.87 -13.19 29.60
C PRO A 73 -6.41 -14.30 30.50
N THR A 74 -7.72 -14.31 30.71
CA THR A 74 -8.40 -15.35 31.49
C THR A 74 -8.44 -16.67 30.72
N LEU A 75 -8.67 -17.80 31.41
CA LEU A 75 -8.89 -19.08 30.73
C LEU A 75 -10.04 -19.01 29.71
N SER A 76 -11.10 -18.25 30.04
CA SER A 76 -12.23 -18.00 29.14
C SER A 76 -11.81 -17.23 27.88
N PHE A 77 -10.88 -16.27 28.01
CA PHE A 77 -10.32 -15.57 26.85
C PHE A 77 -9.55 -16.54 25.96
N PHE A 78 -8.65 -17.35 26.52
CA PHE A 78 -7.89 -18.34 25.73
C PHE A 78 -8.81 -19.32 25.02
N ALA A 79 -9.82 -19.87 25.71
CA ALA A 79 -10.79 -20.78 25.10
C ALA A 79 -11.56 -20.11 23.95
N SER A 80 -12.02 -18.88 24.14
CA SER A 80 -12.77 -18.12 23.14
C SER A 80 -11.91 -17.76 21.92
N GLN A 81 -10.66 -17.31 22.16
CA GLN A 81 -9.73 -16.97 21.09
C GLN A 81 -9.28 -18.23 20.34
N SER A 82 -9.00 -19.34 21.01
CA SER A 82 -8.70 -20.62 20.36
C SER A 82 -9.86 -21.12 19.49
N LEU A 83 -11.10 -21.00 19.98
CA LEU A 83 -12.28 -21.35 19.19
C LEU A 83 -12.41 -20.46 17.95
N ALA A 84 -12.21 -19.14 18.10
CA ALA A 84 -12.24 -18.22 16.97
C ALA A 84 -11.15 -18.52 15.94
N VAL A 85 -9.95 -18.93 16.37
CA VAL A 85 -8.87 -19.37 15.47
C VAL A 85 -9.30 -20.63 14.70
N ILE A 86 -9.93 -21.61 15.35
CA ILE A 86 -10.43 -22.83 14.69
C ILE A 86 -11.52 -22.47 13.66
N ILE A 87 -12.49 -21.64 14.04
CA ILE A 87 -13.60 -21.24 13.17
C ILE A 87 -13.09 -20.42 11.98
N SER A 88 -12.31 -19.36 12.21
CA SER A 88 -11.75 -18.54 11.11
C SER A 88 -10.83 -19.35 10.19
N SER A 89 -10.06 -20.29 10.72
CA SER A 89 -9.26 -21.21 9.91
C SER A 89 -10.13 -22.08 9.02
N ALA A 90 -11.21 -22.66 9.56
CA ALA A 90 -12.14 -23.47 8.79
C ALA A 90 -12.85 -22.62 7.70
N LEU A 91 -13.27 -21.39 8.03
CA LEU A 91 -13.87 -20.46 7.08
C LEU A 91 -12.88 -20.08 5.98
N LEU A 92 -11.62 -19.79 6.31
CA LEU A 92 -10.57 -19.51 5.33
C LEU A 92 -10.37 -20.69 4.38
N LEU A 93 -10.19 -21.90 4.91
CA LEU A 93 -10.01 -23.10 4.10
C LEU A 93 -11.22 -23.34 3.19
N TRP A 94 -12.43 -23.11 3.69
CA TRP A 94 -13.65 -23.24 2.90
C TRP A 94 -13.72 -22.22 1.75
N VAL A 95 -13.43 -20.95 2.03
CA VAL A 95 -13.35 -19.90 1.00
C VAL A 95 -12.25 -20.20 -0.01
N VAL A 96 -11.11 -20.74 0.44
CA VAL A 96 -10.01 -21.18 -0.43
C VAL A 96 -10.47 -22.30 -1.35
N CYS A 97 -11.14 -23.32 -0.84
CA CYS A 97 -11.69 -24.39 -1.65
C CYS A 97 -12.70 -23.86 -2.69
N ILE A 98 -13.62 -22.97 -2.31
CA ILE A 98 -14.57 -22.35 -3.24
C ILE A 98 -13.84 -21.55 -4.32
N GLY A 99 -12.85 -20.75 -3.93
CA GLY A 99 -12.05 -19.94 -4.85
C GLY A 99 -11.32 -20.81 -5.86
N LEU A 100 -10.64 -21.86 -5.40
CA LEU A 100 -9.95 -22.81 -6.27
C LEU A 100 -10.90 -23.56 -7.21
N LEU A 101 -12.07 -23.99 -6.75
CA LEU A 101 -13.08 -24.65 -7.59
C LEU A 101 -13.64 -23.70 -8.66
N THR A 102 -13.96 -22.46 -8.26
CA THR A 102 -14.42 -21.41 -9.19
C THR A 102 -13.36 -21.10 -10.24
N ARG A 103 -12.10 -20.98 -9.80
CA ARG A 103 -10.96 -20.74 -10.68
C ARG A 103 -10.74 -21.93 -11.61
N LEU A 104 -10.84 -23.17 -11.15
CA LEU A 104 -10.71 -24.34 -12.01
C LEU A 104 -11.73 -24.34 -13.16
N LYS A 105 -13.00 -24.04 -12.84
CA LYS A 105 -14.09 -23.95 -13.83
C LYS A 105 -13.87 -22.85 -14.89
N THR A 106 -13.30 -21.72 -14.48
CA THR A 106 -13.09 -20.55 -15.36
C THR A 106 -11.73 -20.56 -16.07
N TYR A 107 -10.72 -21.18 -15.46
CA TYR A 107 -9.34 -21.21 -15.93
C TYR A 107 -9.13 -22.22 -17.06
N ILE A 108 -9.66 -23.45 -16.96
CA ILE A 108 -9.43 -24.49 -17.98
C ILE A 108 -9.85 -24.03 -19.38
N PRO A 109 -11.06 -23.46 -19.61
CA PRO A 109 -11.46 -23.01 -20.95
C PRO A 109 -10.62 -21.82 -21.45
N ARG A 110 -10.19 -20.94 -20.54
CA ARG A 110 -9.38 -19.75 -20.88
C ARG A 110 -7.92 -20.09 -21.14
N ALA A 111 -7.35 -21.08 -20.47
CA ALA A 111 -5.97 -21.50 -20.65
C ALA A 111 -5.73 -22.09 -22.06
N LEU A 112 -6.77 -22.72 -22.64
CA LEU A 112 -6.71 -23.32 -23.98
C LEU A 112 -6.84 -22.32 -25.12
N THR A 113 -7.37 -21.11 -24.85
CA THR A 113 -7.73 -20.11 -25.86
C THR A 113 -6.92 -18.81 -25.76
N ARG A 114 -6.08 -18.67 -24.72
CA ARG A 114 -5.29 -17.46 -24.50
C ARG A 114 -4.16 -17.34 -25.54
N PRO A 115 -4.09 -16.23 -26.29
CA PRO A 115 -2.94 -15.98 -27.14
C PRO A 115 -1.67 -15.82 -26.27
N PRO A 116 -0.48 -16.10 -26.83
CA PRO A 116 0.78 -15.77 -26.18
C PRO A 116 0.79 -14.29 -25.83
N ARG A 117 1.20 -13.96 -24.61
CA ARG A 117 1.29 -12.55 -24.22
C ARG A 117 2.49 -11.91 -24.90
N PRO A 118 2.36 -10.68 -25.41
CA PRO A 118 3.50 -9.95 -25.92
C PRO A 118 4.51 -9.78 -24.79
N GLN A 119 5.77 -10.15 -25.07
CA GLN A 119 6.88 -9.87 -24.18
C GLN A 119 7.34 -8.43 -24.47
N PRO A 120 7.36 -7.54 -23.46
CA PRO A 120 7.88 -6.19 -23.65
C PRO A 120 9.34 -6.23 -24.10
N SER A 121 9.75 -5.30 -24.98
CA SER A 121 11.12 -5.26 -25.53
C SER A 121 12.20 -5.02 -24.47
N TRP A 122 11.85 -4.39 -23.36
CA TRP A 122 12.73 -4.16 -22.22
C TRP A 122 12.85 -5.38 -21.28
N ASP A 123 12.04 -6.43 -21.47
CA ASP A 123 12.01 -7.58 -20.58
C ASP A 123 13.13 -8.58 -20.90
N ASP A 124 13.93 -8.94 -19.89
CA ASP A 124 15.01 -9.93 -20.01
C ASP A 124 14.77 -11.14 -19.07
N PRO A 125 14.10 -12.20 -19.54
CA PRO A 125 13.88 -13.40 -18.74
C PRO A 125 15.16 -14.15 -18.35
N GLN A 126 16.27 -13.99 -19.07
CA GLN A 126 17.51 -14.71 -18.75
C GLN A 126 18.17 -14.11 -17.52
N LYS A 127 18.19 -12.78 -17.38
CA LYS A 127 18.65 -12.08 -16.17
C LYS A 127 17.97 -12.61 -14.90
N TRP A 128 16.67 -12.89 -14.97
CA TRP A 128 15.87 -13.30 -13.81
C TRP A 128 15.70 -14.81 -13.64
N LYS A 129 16.35 -15.63 -14.48
CA LYS A 129 16.15 -17.09 -14.51
C LYS A 129 16.47 -17.78 -13.18
N HIS A 130 17.43 -17.25 -12.44
CA HIS A 130 17.92 -17.82 -11.18
C HIS A 130 17.51 -17.02 -9.94
N GLU A 131 16.56 -16.09 -10.08
CA GLU A 131 16.05 -15.32 -8.96
C GLU A 131 15.35 -16.25 -7.95
N CYS A 132 15.72 -16.09 -6.68
CA CYS A 132 15.17 -16.84 -5.56
C CYS A 132 13.84 -16.23 -5.10
N LEU A 133 12.94 -17.10 -4.65
CA LEU A 133 11.65 -16.71 -4.11
C LEU A 133 11.71 -16.64 -2.58
N VAL A 134 12.01 -15.45 -2.04
CA VAL A 134 12.28 -15.24 -0.61
C VAL A 134 11.36 -14.18 -0.01
N LYS A 135 11.48 -13.93 1.31
CA LYS A 135 10.68 -12.94 2.05
C LYS A 135 11.43 -11.62 2.29
N SER A 136 12.67 -11.51 1.82
CA SER A 136 13.55 -10.38 2.11
C SER A 136 13.38 -9.28 1.05
N PRO A 137 12.99 -8.05 1.45
CA PRO A 137 13.05 -6.88 0.58
C PRO A 137 14.47 -6.61 0.06
N GLN A 138 15.49 -6.75 0.91
CA GLN A 138 16.90 -6.51 0.60
C GLN A 138 17.39 -7.39 -0.54
N TYR A 139 17.00 -8.67 -0.55
CA TYR A 139 17.34 -9.58 -1.65
C TYR A 139 16.89 -9.04 -3.01
N TYR A 140 15.62 -8.64 -3.13
CA TYR A 140 15.06 -8.11 -4.38
C TYR A 140 15.68 -6.77 -4.76
N ALA A 141 16.03 -5.94 -3.77
CA ALA A 141 16.75 -4.69 -4.00
C ALA A 141 18.16 -4.94 -4.54
N TRP A 142 18.93 -5.86 -3.93
CA TRP A 142 20.29 -6.17 -4.35
C TRP A 142 20.34 -6.70 -5.79
N CYS A 143 19.38 -7.54 -6.17
CA CYS A 143 19.26 -8.02 -7.55
C CYS A 143 18.98 -6.90 -8.57
N CYS A 144 18.59 -5.70 -8.13
CA CYS A 144 18.33 -4.54 -8.98
C CYS A 144 19.36 -3.41 -8.81
N GLY A 145 20.43 -3.62 -8.04
CA GLY A 145 21.46 -2.60 -7.77
C GLY A 145 21.04 -1.56 -6.71
N PHE A 146 20.21 -1.95 -5.75
CA PHE A 146 19.78 -1.11 -4.62
C PHE A 146 19.96 -1.85 -3.30
N ASP A 147 20.03 -1.11 -2.20
CA ASP A 147 19.90 -1.63 -0.84
C ASP A 147 18.57 -1.20 -0.22
N ILE A 148 18.11 -1.96 0.77
CA ILE A 148 16.99 -1.55 1.64
C ILE A 148 17.48 -1.52 3.08
N LEU A 149 17.58 -0.31 3.61
CA LEU A 149 17.94 -0.06 4.99
C LEU A 149 16.71 -0.16 5.87
N ASP A 150 16.86 -0.98 6.90
CA ASP A 150 15.86 -1.29 7.88
C ASP A 150 15.84 -0.22 8.98
N GLU A 151 14.78 0.56 9.00
CA GLU A 151 14.60 1.71 9.91
C GLU A 151 13.32 1.58 10.75
N GLN A 152 13.17 2.45 11.75
CA GLN A 152 12.06 2.36 12.70
C GLN A 152 11.50 3.74 13.05
N ALA A 153 10.19 3.92 12.81
CA ALA A 153 9.41 5.00 13.39
C ALA A 153 8.65 4.48 14.63
N GLU A 154 8.37 5.36 15.60
CA GLU A 154 7.56 5.04 16.77
C GLU A 154 6.33 5.95 16.80
N THR A 155 5.15 5.36 16.98
CA THR A 155 3.89 6.10 17.04
C THR A 155 3.64 6.69 18.43
N GLU A 156 2.77 7.70 18.51
CA GLU A 156 2.37 8.30 19.78
C GLU A 156 1.74 7.28 20.74
N ASP A 157 0.99 6.31 20.21
CA ASP A 157 0.38 5.23 20.98
C ASP A 157 1.34 4.05 21.26
N GLY A 158 2.59 4.10 20.78
CA GLY A 158 3.67 3.22 21.20
C GLY A 158 3.94 2.01 20.31
N PHE A 159 3.40 1.96 19.09
CA PHE A 159 3.78 0.97 18.09
C PHE A 159 5.13 1.31 17.46
N TYR A 160 5.91 0.28 17.16
CA TYR A 160 7.09 0.40 16.32
C TYR A 160 6.69 0.06 14.88
N LEU A 161 7.04 0.91 13.93
CA LEU A 161 6.75 0.74 12.51
C LEU A 161 8.03 0.48 11.76
N ARG A 162 8.05 -0.55 10.91
CA ARG A 162 9.17 -0.81 10.00
C ARG A 162 9.15 0.22 8.88
N MET A 163 10.22 0.97 8.75
CA MET A 163 10.49 1.82 7.59
C MET A 163 11.57 1.16 6.74
N HIS A 164 11.40 1.15 5.43
CA HIS A 164 12.44 0.71 4.50
C HIS A 164 12.95 1.91 3.71
N HIS A 165 14.22 2.27 3.93
CA HIS A 165 14.89 3.34 3.19
C HIS A 165 15.64 2.73 2.00
N VAL A 166 15.34 3.21 0.79
CA VAL A 166 15.87 2.65 -0.46
C VAL A 166 17.13 3.40 -0.86
N ARG A 167 18.25 2.69 -0.98
CA ARG A 167 19.54 3.28 -1.37
C ARG A 167 20.00 2.74 -2.71
N CYS A 168 20.41 3.62 -3.63
CA CYS A 168 21.02 3.19 -4.90
C CYS A 168 22.52 2.93 -4.69
N PHE A 169 23.07 1.86 -5.26
CA PHE A 169 24.52 1.60 -5.19
C PHE A 169 25.30 2.48 -6.16
N ASP A 170 24.88 2.47 -7.42
CA ASP A 170 25.52 3.23 -8.49
C ASP A 170 24.62 4.39 -8.91
N GLU A 171 24.89 5.55 -8.33
CA GLU A 171 24.23 6.80 -8.69
C GLU A 171 24.82 7.35 -9.99
N ASP A 172 24.04 7.23 -11.07
CA ASP A 172 24.28 8.04 -12.26
C ASP A 172 24.15 9.52 -11.88
N LYS A 173 25.21 10.30 -12.10
CA LYS A 173 25.27 11.70 -11.65
C LYS A 173 24.26 12.61 -12.33
N GLU A 174 23.96 12.38 -13.61
CA GLU A 174 22.97 13.18 -14.33
C GLU A 174 21.57 12.81 -13.86
N LEU A 175 21.28 11.52 -13.77
CA LEU A 175 19.96 11.03 -13.39
C LEU A 175 19.63 11.32 -11.92
N SER A 176 20.61 11.19 -11.02
CA SER A 176 20.45 11.49 -9.58
C SER A 176 20.26 12.98 -9.29
N SER A 177 20.68 13.87 -10.20
CA SER A 177 20.48 15.31 -10.04
C SER A 177 19.00 15.74 -10.13
N ILE A 178 18.13 14.88 -10.67
CA ILE A 178 16.70 15.16 -10.89
C ILE A 178 15.95 15.35 -9.55
N GLY A 179 16.06 14.37 -8.65
CA GLY A 179 15.32 14.36 -7.39
C GLY A 179 15.93 15.22 -6.30
N ARG A 180 17.23 15.55 -6.41
CA ARG A 180 17.98 16.42 -5.47
C ARG A 180 17.86 15.98 -4.00
N GLY A 181 17.67 14.68 -3.75
CA GLY A 181 17.45 14.12 -2.43
C GLY A 181 16.08 14.44 -1.83
N PHE A 182 15.09 14.86 -2.62
CA PHE A 182 13.76 15.19 -2.11
C PHE A 182 13.05 13.92 -1.60
N PRO A 183 12.50 13.94 -0.37
CA PRO A 183 11.90 12.75 0.25
C PRO A 183 10.55 12.35 -0.33
N VAL A 184 10.39 11.04 -0.54
CA VAL A 184 9.13 10.42 -0.97
C VAL A 184 8.77 9.27 -0.03
N LEU A 185 7.60 9.34 0.60
CA LEU A 185 7.02 8.25 1.38
C LEU A 185 6.00 7.47 0.54
N ILE A 186 6.20 6.16 0.40
CA ILE A 186 5.29 5.26 -0.32
C ILE A 186 4.58 4.32 0.67
N MET A 187 3.25 4.27 0.61
CA MET A 187 2.39 3.47 1.49
C MET A 187 1.55 2.43 0.75
N HIS A 188 1.54 1.21 1.28
CA HIS A 188 0.85 0.05 0.71
C HIS A 188 -0.63 -0.04 1.09
N GLY A 189 -1.37 -0.92 0.41
CA GLY A 189 -2.77 -1.22 0.67
C GLY A 189 -3.01 -2.28 1.76
N LEU A 190 -4.28 -2.68 1.92
CA LEU A 190 -4.73 -3.70 2.87
C LEU A 190 -4.07 -5.05 2.54
N PHE A 191 -3.67 -5.81 3.56
CA PHE A 191 -2.95 -7.09 3.43
C PHE A 191 -1.60 -7.01 2.69
N GLN A 192 -1.05 -5.84 2.43
CA GLN A 192 0.25 -5.71 1.76
C GLN A 192 1.36 -5.29 2.72
N SER A 193 2.59 -5.28 2.23
CA SER A 193 3.71 -4.54 2.82
C SER A 193 4.38 -3.69 1.74
N SER A 194 5.33 -2.85 2.17
CA SER A 194 6.28 -2.10 1.33
C SER A 194 6.94 -2.94 0.22
N GLY A 195 7.11 -4.25 0.43
CA GLY A 195 7.63 -5.17 -0.58
C GLY A 195 6.86 -5.16 -1.91
N SER A 196 5.59 -4.73 -1.90
CA SER A 196 4.77 -4.58 -3.10
C SER A 196 5.37 -3.58 -4.11
N PHE A 197 6.14 -2.58 -3.65
CA PHE A 197 6.71 -1.52 -4.47
C PHE A 197 8.15 -1.78 -4.92
N ILE A 198 8.64 -3.02 -4.78
CA ILE A 198 10.00 -3.45 -5.19
C ILE A 198 10.01 -4.76 -5.99
N THR A 199 8.86 -5.37 -6.23
CA THR A 199 8.74 -6.67 -6.92
C THR A 199 8.62 -6.58 -8.44
N SER A 200 8.61 -5.37 -9.00
CA SER A 200 8.61 -5.10 -10.44
C SER A 200 10.04 -4.92 -10.99
N GLU A 201 11.04 -5.46 -10.28
CA GLU A 201 12.47 -5.36 -10.60
C GLU A 201 12.89 -3.88 -10.68
N GLU A 202 13.85 -3.51 -11.54
CA GLU A 202 14.30 -2.12 -11.74
C GLU A 202 13.17 -1.14 -12.11
N ARG A 203 12.05 -1.67 -12.63
CA ARG A 203 10.85 -0.91 -12.99
C ARG A 203 9.86 -0.79 -11.84
N SER A 204 10.25 -1.09 -10.60
CA SER A 204 9.43 -0.84 -9.42
C SER A 204 9.41 0.65 -9.07
N LEU A 205 8.27 1.18 -8.63
CA LEU A 205 8.11 2.61 -8.33
C LEU A 205 9.22 3.14 -7.40
N ALA A 206 9.55 2.38 -6.35
CA ALA A 206 10.56 2.75 -5.39
C ALA A 206 11.95 2.90 -6.02
N PHE A 207 12.38 1.89 -6.79
CA PHE A 207 13.67 1.88 -7.48
C PHE A 207 13.73 2.91 -8.61
N TRP A 208 12.62 3.10 -9.31
CA TRP A 208 12.52 4.03 -10.40
C TRP A 208 12.66 5.49 -9.93
N LEU A 209 12.11 5.84 -8.76
CA LEU A 209 12.30 7.14 -8.11
C LEU A 209 13.71 7.28 -7.48
N ALA A 210 14.18 6.25 -6.75
CA ALA A 210 15.47 6.29 -6.07
C ALA A 210 16.64 6.45 -7.07
N ARG A 211 16.60 5.76 -8.22
CA ARG A 211 17.59 5.90 -9.29
C ARG A 211 17.65 7.32 -9.87
N ARG A 212 16.57 8.09 -9.73
CA ARG A 212 16.45 9.50 -10.13
C ARG A 212 16.76 10.47 -8.99
N GLY A 213 17.39 9.99 -7.93
CA GLY A 213 17.89 10.81 -6.82
C GLY A 213 16.83 11.36 -5.89
N PHE A 214 15.65 10.75 -5.84
CA PHE A 214 14.70 10.97 -4.75
C PHE A 214 15.10 10.14 -3.53
N ASP A 215 14.87 10.68 -2.33
CA ASP A 215 15.12 9.97 -1.08
C ASP A 215 13.89 9.14 -0.69
N VAL A 216 13.87 7.85 -1.06
CA VAL A 216 12.66 7.03 -1.05
C VAL A 216 12.55 6.20 0.23
N TYR A 217 11.43 6.39 0.94
CA TYR A 217 11.04 5.61 2.12
C TYR A 217 9.76 4.84 1.83
N LEU A 218 9.74 3.57 2.22
CA LEU A 218 8.55 2.71 2.14
C LEU A 218 8.05 2.46 3.56
N GLY A 219 6.83 2.90 3.85
CA GLY A 219 6.21 2.70 5.15
C GLY A 219 5.50 1.36 5.25
N ASN A 220 5.28 0.91 6.49
CA ASN A 220 4.51 -0.29 6.79
C ASN A 220 3.58 -0.04 7.98
N ASN A 221 2.35 -0.53 7.88
CA ASN A 221 1.41 -0.47 8.99
C ASN A 221 1.91 -1.26 10.21
N ARG A 222 1.47 -0.84 11.40
CA ARG A 222 1.72 -1.55 12.67
C ARG A 222 1.48 -3.07 12.58
N GLY A 223 2.36 -3.84 13.22
CA GLY A 223 2.29 -5.31 13.28
C GLY A 223 2.89 -6.07 12.09
N ILE A 224 3.25 -5.39 11.00
CA ILE A 224 3.97 -5.98 9.85
C ILE A 224 5.46 -6.11 10.19
N PHE A 225 6.17 -7.08 9.56
CA PHE A 225 7.59 -7.39 9.83
C PHE A 225 7.89 -7.73 11.29
N ASP A 226 6.91 -8.38 11.95
CA ASP A 226 6.98 -8.78 13.35
C ASP A 226 7.32 -7.62 14.31
N MET A 227 7.04 -6.37 13.89
CA MET A 227 7.29 -5.19 14.69
C MET A 227 6.40 -5.16 15.93
N GLY A 228 7.00 -4.71 17.04
CA GLY A 228 6.39 -4.75 18.36
C GLY A 228 5.72 -3.45 18.76
N HIS A 229 5.41 -3.39 20.05
CA HIS A 229 4.85 -2.23 20.73
C HIS A 229 5.60 -2.02 22.05
N ARG A 230 5.72 -0.78 22.51
CA ARG A 230 6.42 -0.39 23.73
C ARG A 230 5.95 -1.16 24.98
N HIS A 231 4.63 -1.28 25.15
CA HIS A 231 3.99 -1.89 26.31
C HIS A 231 3.30 -3.25 26.08
N TYR A 232 2.77 -3.52 24.88
CA TYR A 232 1.93 -4.70 24.64
C TYR A 232 2.66 -5.77 23.83
N SER A 233 2.57 -7.02 24.29
CA SER A 233 2.92 -8.17 23.45
C SER A 233 1.85 -8.39 22.38
N ARG A 234 2.21 -9.04 21.27
CA ARG A 234 1.26 -9.42 20.20
C ARG A 234 0.15 -10.36 20.67
N TYR A 235 0.30 -11.03 21.80
CA TYR A 235 -0.74 -11.90 22.38
C TYR A 235 -1.72 -11.13 23.28
N ASN A 236 -1.49 -9.83 23.47
CA ASN A 236 -2.39 -8.96 24.20
C ASN A 236 -3.43 -8.36 23.23
N PRO A 237 -4.75 -8.46 23.51
CA PRO A 237 -5.79 -7.81 22.70
C PRO A 237 -5.56 -6.33 22.40
N ALA A 238 -4.98 -5.57 23.35
CA ALA A 238 -4.68 -4.16 23.16
C ALA A 238 -3.67 -3.89 22.02
N PHE A 239 -2.85 -4.88 21.64
CA PHE A 239 -1.98 -4.77 20.47
C PHE A 239 -2.77 -4.76 19.15
N TRP A 240 -3.88 -5.49 19.08
CA TRP A 240 -4.68 -5.65 17.86
C TRP A 240 -5.99 -4.86 17.87
N ASP A 241 -6.31 -4.15 18.96
CA ASP A 241 -7.46 -3.26 19.05
C ASP A 241 -7.17 -1.90 18.38
N HIS A 242 -6.95 -1.94 17.08
CA HIS A 242 -6.75 -0.78 16.23
C HIS A 242 -7.46 -0.95 14.88
N ASP A 243 -7.94 0.15 14.29
CA ASP A 243 -8.54 0.18 12.96
C ASP A 243 -7.88 1.23 12.03
N VAL A 244 -8.52 1.55 10.90
CA VAL A 244 -7.99 2.50 9.91
C VAL A 244 -7.88 3.92 10.50
N ASP A 245 -8.73 4.30 11.47
CA ASP A 245 -8.61 5.58 12.16
C ASP A 245 -7.31 5.66 12.96
N ASP A 246 -6.92 4.59 13.65
CA ASP A 246 -5.65 4.56 14.39
C ASP A 246 -4.45 4.68 13.45
N LEU A 247 -4.49 4.03 12.27
CA LEU A 247 -3.45 4.20 11.25
C LEU A 247 -3.36 5.66 10.78
N ALA A 248 -4.50 6.33 10.59
CA ALA A 248 -4.56 7.71 10.15
C ALA A 248 -4.10 8.69 11.25
N ARG A 249 -4.48 8.42 12.50
CA ARG A 249 -4.25 9.27 13.66
C ARG A 249 -2.84 9.16 14.22
N TYR A 250 -2.19 8.01 14.07
CA TYR A 250 -0.90 7.70 14.72
C TYR A 250 0.18 7.21 13.76
N ASP A 251 -0.11 6.24 12.87
CA ASP A 251 0.93 5.65 12.02
C ASP A 251 1.43 6.66 10.98
N LEU A 252 0.51 7.25 10.21
CA LEU A 252 0.86 8.18 9.14
C LEU A 252 1.62 9.43 9.65
N PRO A 253 1.16 10.13 10.72
CA PRO A 253 1.95 11.20 11.32
C PRO A 253 3.37 10.78 11.71
N ALA A 254 3.52 9.62 12.37
CA ALA A 254 4.81 9.14 12.83
C ALA A 254 5.77 8.86 11.68
N MET A 255 5.28 8.26 10.59
CA MET A 255 6.09 8.01 9.38
C MET A 255 6.48 9.31 8.68
N ILE A 256 5.55 10.27 8.53
CA ILE A 256 5.84 11.58 7.91
C ILE A 256 6.89 12.34 8.73
N ASP A 257 6.69 12.44 10.05
CA ASP A 257 7.62 13.18 10.91
C ASP A 257 8.97 12.50 11.02
N TYR A 258 9.02 11.16 10.99
CA TYR A 258 10.27 10.42 10.90
C TYR A 258 11.06 10.78 9.64
N VAL A 259 10.44 10.72 8.46
CA VAL A 259 11.13 11.03 7.19
C VAL A 259 11.60 12.49 7.15
N ARG A 260 10.77 13.43 7.62
CA ARG A 260 11.17 14.85 7.71
C ARG A 260 12.37 15.04 8.62
N ALA A 261 12.39 14.38 9.77
CA ALA A 261 13.51 14.44 10.71
C ALA A 261 14.80 13.84 10.14
N GLN A 262 14.72 12.71 9.41
CA GLN A 262 15.90 12.09 8.79
C GLN A 262 16.50 12.94 7.66
N THR A 263 15.64 13.53 6.83
CA THR A 263 16.08 14.23 5.61
C THR A 263 16.39 15.71 5.82
N GLY A 264 15.77 16.31 6.84
CA GLY A 264 15.79 17.74 7.12
C GLY A 264 14.81 18.56 6.30
N TYR A 265 13.99 17.94 5.43
CA TYR A 265 13.01 18.69 4.63
C TYR A 265 11.75 19.01 5.43
N ASP A 266 11.25 20.23 5.27
CA ASP A 266 9.99 20.66 5.87
C ASP A 266 8.77 19.91 5.31
N LYS A 267 8.82 19.47 4.06
CA LYS A 267 7.74 18.73 3.38
C LYS A 267 8.27 17.52 2.63
N ILE A 268 7.42 16.50 2.51
CA ILE A 268 7.71 15.29 1.73
C ILE A 268 6.62 15.05 0.69
N ALA A 269 6.91 14.27 -0.35
CA ALA A 269 5.88 13.71 -1.21
C ALA A 269 5.30 12.44 -0.58
N TYR A 270 3.99 12.27 -0.68
CA TYR A 270 3.30 11.05 -0.27
C TYR A 270 2.69 10.35 -1.49
N ILE A 271 2.93 9.04 -1.60
CA ILE A 271 2.29 8.19 -2.59
C ILE A 271 1.63 7.03 -1.87
N GLY A 272 0.31 6.88 -2.00
CA GLY A 272 -0.43 5.80 -1.36
C GLY A 272 -1.10 4.88 -2.37
N HIS A 273 -1.29 3.62 -1.99
CA HIS A 273 -2.14 2.66 -2.69
C HIS A 273 -3.31 2.23 -1.81
N SER A 274 -4.53 2.19 -2.36
CA SER A 274 -5.69 1.57 -1.71
C SER A 274 -5.93 2.05 -0.26
N GLN A 275 -5.81 1.18 0.76
CA GLN A 275 -5.89 1.56 2.18
C GLN A 275 -4.87 2.63 2.60
N GLY A 276 -3.68 2.66 2.00
CA GLY A 276 -2.73 3.74 2.22
C GLY A 276 -3.34 5.11 1.86
N ASN A 277 -4.15 5.17 0.81
CA ASN A 277 -4.89 6.38 0.47
C ASN A 277 -6.03 6.65 1.45
N ALA A 278 -6.80 5.63 1.84
CA ALA A 278 -7.87 5.80 2.83
C ALA A 278 -7.33 6.37 4.16
N THR A 279 -6.16 5.88 4.59
CA THR A 279 -5.45 6.35 5.78
C THR A 279 -5.06 7.82 5.64
N ALA A 280 -4.49 8.23 4.49
CA ALA A 280 -4.12 9.61 4.24
C ALA A 280 -5.32 10.56 4.11
N PHE A 281 -6.38 10.16 3.39
CA PHE A 281 -7.62 10.94 3.29
C PHE A 281 -8.27 11.13 4.66
N LEU A 282 -8.36 10.09 5.50
CA LEU A 282 -8.86 10.23 6.86
C LEU A 282 -7.99 11.18 7.70
N ALA A 283 -6.66 11.00 7.65
CA ALA A 283 -5.74 11.81 8.43
C ALA A 283 -5.81 13.29 8.04
N LEU A 284 -5.90 13.60 6.75
CA LEU A 284 -5.94 14.97 6.24
C LEU A 284 -7.30 15.67 6.39
N SER A 285 -8.34 14.96 6.81
CA SER A 285 -9.66 15.53 7.02
C SER A 285 -9.67 16.58 8.15
N ARG A 286 -10.62 17.52 8.09
CA ARG A 286 -10.78 18.59 9.09
C ARG A 286 -11.00 18.10 10.52
N TRP A 287 -11.40 16.84 10.70
CA TRP A 287 -11.73 16.24 11.99
C TRP A 287 -10.66 15.30 12.55
N ASN A 288 -9.54 15.11 11.85
CA ASN A 288 -8.44 14.26 12.30
C ASN A 288 -7.14 15.07 12.50
N ARG A 289 -6.22 15.07 11.53
CA ARG A 289 -4.91 15.72 11.57
C ARG A 289 -4.68 16.61 10.32
N PRO A 290 -5.54 17.62 10.07
CA PRO A 290 -5.43 18.44 8.86
C PRO A 290 -4.11 19.21 8.75
N GLU A 291 -3.39 19.44 9.85
CA GLU A 291 -2.04 20.01 9.89
C GLU A 291 -0.99 19.13 9.19
N LEU A 292 -1.23 17.84 8.97
CA LEU A 292 -0.34 17.01 8.16
C LEU A 292 -0.25 17.49 6.72
N GLY A 293 -1.29 18.15 6.19
CA GLY A 293 -1.28 18.65 4.83
C GLY A 293 -0.20 19.71 4.61
N GLU A 294 0.15 20.47 5.66
CA GLU A 294 1.24 21.44 5.61
C GLU A 294 2.63 20.77 5.50
N LYS A 295 2.73 19.50 5.93
CA LYS A 295 3.94 18.66 5.86
C LYS A 295 4.06 17.88 4.54
N LEU A 296 3.06 17.95 3.67
CA LEU A 296 3.05 17.25 2.39
C LEU A 296 3.18 18.25 1.25
N SER A 297 4.07 17.98 0.30
CA SER A 297 4.19 18.78 -0.91
C SER A 297 3.31 18.28 -2.05
N TYR A 298 3.01 16.98 -2.02
CA TYR A 298 2.29 16.24 -3.06
C TYR A 298 1.63 15.01 -2.47
N PHE A 299 0.42 14.69 -2.93
CA PHE A 299 -0.28 13.44 -2.64
C PHE A 299 -0.64 12.74 -3.95
N GLY A 300 0.10 11.67 -4.30
CA GLY A 300 -0.23 10.74 -5.37
C GLY A 300 -1.07 9.56 -4.87
N ALA A 301 -2.33 9.47 -5.30
CA ALA A 301 -3.25 8.43 -4.87
C ALA A 301 -3.46 7.37 -5.97
N LEU A 302 -2.87 6.19 -5.79
CA LEU A 302 -3.03 5.02 -6.68
C LEU A 302 -4.20 4.14 -6.22
N ALA A 303 -5.22 3.97 -7.06
CA ALA A 303 -6.43 3.20 -6.76
C ALA A 303 -7.01 3.50 -5.35
N PRO A 304 -7.44 4.74 -5.07
CA PRO A 304 -7.84 5.17 -3.73
C PRO A 304 -9.07 4.45 -3.20
N ALA A 305 -8.96 3.85 -2.00
CA ALA A 305 -10.08 3.17 -1.32
C ALA A 305 -11.01 4.16 -0.61
N VAL A 306 -11.72 4.95 -1.43
CA VAL A 306 -12.65 5.99 -0.99
C VAL A 306 -14.10 5.64 -1.33
N PHE A 307 -14.38 5.13 -2.53
CA PHE A 307 -15.71 4.64 -2.91
C PHE A 307 -15.66 3.15 -3.26
N ALA A 308 -16.59 2.38 -2.73
CA ALA A 308 -16.65 0.93 -2.87
C ALA A 308 -17.18 0.50 -4.24
N GLY A 309 -16.45 -0.39 -4.91
CA GLY A 309 -16.85 -0.97 -6.19
C GLY A 309 -17.87 -2.11 -6.07
N PRO A 310 -18.31 -2.67 -7.20
CA PRO A 310 -19.30 -3.74 -7.25
C PRO A 310 -18.83 -5.03 -6.57
N LEU A 311 -17.52 -5.23 -6.42
CA LEU A 311 -16.96 -6.42 -5.77
C LEU A 311 -17.41 -6.57 -4.31
N THR A 312 -17.76 -5.48 -3.60
CA THR A 312 -18.29 -5.59 -2.23
C THR A 312 -19.66 -6.25 -2.16
N ASN A 313 -20.31 -6.48 -3.31
CA ASN A 313 -21.55 -7.25 -3.47
C ASN A 313 -21.29 -8.70 -3.90
N ARG A 314 -20.06 -9.20 -3.82
CA ARG A 314 -19.70 -10.61 -4.06
C ARG A 314 -19.44 -11.37 -2.76
N PHE A 315 -19.50 -12.70 -2.84
CA PHE A 315 -19.01 -13.56 -1.75
C PHE A 315 -17.46 -13.48 -1.70
N PRO A 316 -16.82 -13.44 -0.51
CA PRO A 316 -17.42 -13.54 0.83
C PRO A 316 -17.89 -12.22 1.46
N LEU A 317 -17.57 -11.07 0.85
CA LEU A 317 -17.85 -9.72 1.41
C LEU A 317 -19.34 -9.50 1.73
N THR A 318 -20.26 -10.03 0.92
CA THR A 318 -21.72 -9.97 1.17
C THR A 318 -22.18 -10.65 2.44
N GLN A 319 -21.45 -11.67 2.91
CA GLN A 319 -21.79 -12.33 4.17
C GLN A 319 -21.13 -11.63 5.34
N LEU A 320 -19.86 -11.23 5.18
CA LEU A 320 -19.13 -10.48 6.20
C LEU A 320 -19.85 -9.19 6.62
N ARG A 321 -20.43 -8.46 5.66
CA ARG A 321 -21.14 -7.19 5.93
C ARG A 321 -22.40 -7.33 6.80
N LYS A 322 -22.89 -8.56 6.98
CA LYS A 322 -24.07 -8.86 7.83
C LYS A 322 -23.67 -9.21 9.26
N VAL A 323 -22.38 -9.41 9.52
CA VAL A 323 -21.86 -9.88 10.81
C VAL A 323 -21.66 -8.68 11.74
N ASN A 324 -22.41 -8.65 12.84
CA ASN A 324 -22.23 -7.65 13.90
C ASN A 324 -20.94 -7.90 14.71
N GLN A 325 -20.51 -6.91 15.49
CA GLN A 325 -19.24 -6.97 16.22
C GLN A 325 -19.13 -8.16 17.19
N ALA A 326 -20.22 -8.51 17.90
CA ALA A 326 -20.22 -9.61 18.85
C ALA A 326 -20.04 -10.97 18.16
N LEU A 327 -20.73 -11.18 17.03
CA LEU A 327 -20.53 -12.37 16.21
C LEU A 327 -19.17 -12.36 15.53
N TRP A 328 -18.69 -11.21 15.07
CA TRP A 328 -17.36 -11.05 14.48
C TRP A 328 -16.26 -11.51 15.43
N ALA A 329 -16.29 -11.04 16.68
CA ALA A 329 -15.33 -11.44 17.71
C ALA A 329 -15.37 -12.95 18.00
N ARG A 330 -16.54 -13.61 17.87
CA ARG A 330 -16.65 -15.07 18.02
C ARG A 330 -16.08 -15.83 16.81
N LEU A 331 -16.23 -15.29 15.60
CA LEU A 331 -15.80 -15.94 14.36
C LEU A 331 -14.31 -15.73 14.07
N PHE A 332 -13.81 -14.51 14.27
CA PHE A 332 -12.47 -14.07 13.86
C PHE A 332 -11.57 -13.66 15.03
N GLY A 333 -12.11 -13.58 16.25
CA GLY A 333 -11.35 -13.19 17.43
C GLY A 333 -11.10 -11.69 17.50
N VAL A 334 -10.31 -11.29 18.49
CA VAL A 334 -9.94 -9.88 18.76
C VAL A 334 -8.44 -9.59 18.56
N LEU A 335 -7.70 -10.58 18.05
CA LEU A 335 -6.28 -10.46 17.73
C LEU A 335 -6.08 -10.19 16.22
N ASP A 336 -5.05 -10.77 15.61
CA ASP A 336 -4.86 -10.75 14.16
C ASP A 336 -5.96 -11.51 13.42
N PHE A 337 -6.36 -10.97 12.28
CA PHE A 337 -7.41 -11.53 11.46
C PHE A 337 -6.94 -12.82 10.79
N THR A 338 -7.56 -13.94 11.17
CA THR A 338 -7.30 -15.27 10.61
C THR A 338 -5.80 -15.65 10.64
N PRO A 339 -5.24 -15.99 11.81
CA PRO A 339 -3.80 -16.23 12.00
C PRO A 339 -3.22 -17.34 11.10
N LEU A 340 -4.07 -18.24 10.60
CA LEU A 340 -3.69 -19.26 9.62
C LEU A 340 -3.04 -18.66 8.37
N MET A 341 -3.36 -17.43 7.97
CA MET A 341 -2.69 -16.77 6.83
C MET A 341 -1.21 -16.53 7.12
N LYS A 342 -0.88 -15.95 8.28
CA LYS A 342 0.52 -15.74 8.70
C LYS A 342 1.25 -17.06 8.91
N PHE A 343 0.58 -18.05 9.53
CA PHE A 343 1.15 -19.38 9.67
C PHE A 343 1.47 -20.00 8.30
N SER A 344 0.56 -19.90 7.34
CA SER A 344 0.76 -20.40 5.97
C SER A 344 1.92 -19.68 5.29
N TYR A 345 2.04 -18.36 5.48
CA TYR A 345 3.16 -17.56 4.99
C TYR A 345 4.50 -18.01 5.57
N ASP A 346 4.51 -18.35 6.86
CA ASP A 346 5.71 -18.75 7.59
C ASP A 346 6.25 -20.11 7.18
N TRP A 347 5.35 -21.08 7.01
CA TRP A 347 5.73 -22.50 6.94
C TRP A 347 5.51 -23.16 5.58
N THR A 348 4.70 -22.58 4.69
CA THR A 348 4.48 -23.15 3.35
C THR A 348 5.67 -22.80 2.44
N PRO A 349 6.19 -23.75 1.64
CA PRO A 349 7.21 -23.43 0.65
C PRO A 349 6.78 -22.28 -0.27
N ALA A 350 7.74 -21.47 -0.70
CA ALA A 350 7.43 -20.17 -1.27
C ALA A 350 6.59 -20.25 -2.56
N THR A 351 6.91 -21.19 -3.45
CA THR A 351 6.21 -21.39 -4.72
C THR A 351 4.74 -21.80 -4.55
N PRO A 352 4.40 -22.87 -3.79
CA PRO A 352 2.99 -23.23 -3.57
C PRO A 352 2.23 -22.15 -2.81
N TYR A 353 2.85 -21.46 -1.85
CA TYR A 353 2.21 -20.32 -1.18
C TYR A 353 1.83 -19.22 -2.17
N ALA A 354 2.79 -18.81 -3.02
CA ALA A 354 2.56 -17.74 -3.97
C ALA A 354 1.54 -18.13 -5.06
N ALA A 355 1.57 -19.38 -5.51
CA ALA A 355 0.59 -19.92 -6.45
C ALA A 355 -0.83 -19.88 -5.84
N LEU A 356 -0.99 -20.31 -4.58
CA LEU A 356 -2.25 -20.25 -3.86
C LEU A 356 -2.72 -18.80 -3.66
N GLY A 357 -1.81 -17.92 -3.22
CA GLY A 357 -2.07 -16.50 -3.03
C GLY A 357 -2.62 -15.84 -4.29
N TYR A 358 -2.00 -16.11 -5.45
CA TYR A 358 -2.49 -15.63 -6.73
C TYR A 358 -3.91 -16.10 -7.04
N GLN A 359 -4.21 -17.40 -6.88
CA GLN A 359 -5.55 -17.90 -7.17
C GLN A 359 -6.60 -17.27 -6.25
N MET A 360 -6.26 -17.06 -4.98
CA MET A 360 -7.15 -16.42 -4.02
C MET A 360 -7.38 -14.95 -4.33
N PHE A 361 -6.35 -14.18 -4.65
CA PHE A 361 -6.51 -12.78 -5.04
C PHE A 361 -7.27 -12.64 -6.35
N ALA A 362 -6.96 -13.46 -7.36
CA ALA A 362 -7.70 -13.45 -8.62
C ALA A 362 -9.17 -13.85 -8.46
N TYR A 363 -9.51 -14.67 -7.46
CA TYR A 363 -10.89 -14.98 -7.10
C TYR A 363 -11.55 -13.84 -6.33
N LEU A 364 -10.93 -13.38 -5.25
CA LEU A 364 -11.51 -12.39 -4.33
C LEU A 364 -11.68 -11.02 -4.97
N PHE A 365 -10.81 -10.65 -5.91
CA PHE A 365 -10.82 -9.34 -6.56
C PHE A 365 -11.22 -9.38 -8.04
N GLU A 366 -11.61 -10.55 -8.55
CA GLU A 366 -11.97 -10.77 -9.97
C GLU A 366 -10.87 -10.35 -10.97
N TRP A 367 -9.60 -10.31 -10.56
CA TRP A 367 -8.50 -9.82 -11.39
C TRP A 367 -8.12 -10.72 -12.55
N ASN A 368 -7.75 -10.07 -13.65
CA ASN A 368 -7.11 -10.63 -14.81
C ASN A 368 -5.69 -10.08 -14.86
N ASP A 369 -4.72 -10.90 -14.48
CA ASP A 369 -3.28 -10.59 -14.47
C ASP A 369 -2.67 -10.22 -15.84
N THR A 370 -3.48 -9.83 -16.82
CA THR A 370 -3.20 -9.52 -18.23
C THR A 370 -2.01 -8.60 -18.39
N HIS A 371 -1.93 -7.56 -17.58
CA HIS A 371 -0.88 -6.54 -17.65
C HIS A 371 0.38 -6.91 -16.86
N TRP A 372 0.40 -8.06 -16.18
CA TRP A 372 1.53 -8.49 -15.35
C TRP A 372 2.48 -9.40 -16.12
N LEU A 373 3.77 -9.25 -15.85
CA LEU A 373 4.77 -10.25 -16.23
C LEU A 373 4.60 -11.51 -15.39
N GLN A 374 4.30 -12.62 -16.07
CA GLN A 374 3.90 -13.87 -15.42
C GLN A 374 4.95 -14.42 -14.46
N ARG A 375 6.24 -14.27 -14.80
CA ARG A 375 7.36 -14.72 -13.93
C ARG A 375 7.44 -13.95 -12.61
N ARG A 376 6.93 -12.71 -12.55
CA ARG A 376 7.00 -11.86 -11.36
C ARG A 376 5.93 -12.16 -10.33
N LYS A 377 4.85 -12.84 -10.73
CA LYS A 377 3.70 -13.12 -9.86
C LYS A 377 4.12 -13.76 -8.55
N ALA A 378 4.99 -14.77 -8.62
CA ALA A 378 5.35 -15.51 -7.42
C ALA A 378 5.96 -14.59 -6.35
N LYS A 379 6.87 -13.68 -6.73
CA LYS A 379 7.51 -12.75 -5.79
C LYS A 379 6.56 -11.67 -5.26
N MET A 380 5.60 -11.20 -6.06
CA MET A 380 4.55 -10.27 -5.58
C MET A 380 3.80 -10.86 -4.37
N PHE A 381 3.42 -12.15 -4.44
CA PHE A 381 2.75 -12.87 -3.36
C PHE A 381 3.69 -13.32 -2.22
N ARG A 382 4.93 -12.83 -2.16
CA ARG A 382 5.76 -12.91 -0.94
C ARG A 382 5.57 -11.72 0.00
N PHE A 383 4.86 -10.70 -0.46
CA PHE A 383 4.59 -9.48 0.29
C PHE A 383 3.09 -9.21 0.47
N THR A 384 2.25 -10.19 0.12
CA THR A 384 0.80 -10.21 0.36
C THR A 384 0.26 -11.66 0.42
N PRO A 385 -0.67 -12.00 1.32
CA PRO A 385 -1.19 -11.18 2.41
C PRO A 385 -0.20 -10.98 3.58
N GLN A 386 -0.32 -9.87 4.30
CA GLN A 386 0.37 -9.55 5.56
C GLN A 386 -0.63 -9.48 6.72
N PRO A 387 -0.20 -9.65 7.98
CA PRO A 387 -1.09 -9.58 9.14
C PRO A 387 -1.82 -8.24 9.22
N VAL A 388 -3.10 -8.29 9.59
CA VAL A 388 -3.94 -7.14 9.89
C VAL A 388 -4.78 -7.46 11.12
N SER A 389 -5.20 -6.47 11.90
CA SER A 389 -6.09 -6.74 13.03
C SER A 389 -7.47 -7.22 12.58
N SER A 390 -8.09 -8.06 13.41
CA SER A 390 -9.51 -8.43 13.26
C SER A 390 -10.41 -7.20 13.24
N ARG A 391 -10.05 -6.14 13.99
CA ARG A 391 -10.79 -4.88 14.05
C ARG A 391 -10.70 -4.07 12.75
N ILE A 392 -9.53 -3.96 12.10
CA ILE A 392 -9.40 -3.38 10.75
C ILE A 392 -10.32 -4.11 9.78
N MET A 393 -10.35 -5.44 9.84
CA MET A 393 -11.20 -6.21 8.93
C MET A 393 -12.70 -6.03 9.21
N TYR A 394 -13.10 -5.84 10.47
CA TYR A 394 -14.46 -5.43 10.81
C TYR A 394 -14.78 -4.03 10.26
N TRP A 395 -13.85 -3.08 10.39
CA TRP A 395 -14.01 -1.71 9.88
C TRP A 395 -14.23 -1.68 8.35
N TRP A 396 -13.52 -2.55 7.61
CA TRP A 396 -13.70 -2.68 6.16
C TRP A 396 -14.95 -3.48 5.79
N ALA A 397 -15.11 -4.69 6.32
CA ALA A 397 -16.02 -5.70 5.79
C ALA A 397 -17.17 -6.09 6.72
N GLY A 398 -17.17 -5.66 7.98
CA GLY A 398 -18.21 -5.98 8.96
C GLY A 398 -19.50 -5.19 8.78
N GLN A 399 -20.46 -5.42 9.67
CA GLN A 399 -21.68 -4.63 9.73
C GLN A 399 -21.36 -3.15 9.96
N ASN A 400 -21.94 -2.28 9.15
CA ASN A 400 -21.66 -0.83 9.12
C ASN A 400 -20.21 -0.47 8.75
N GLY A 401 -19.40 -1.45 8.31
CA GLY A 401 -18.08 -1.23 7.75
C GLY A 401 -18.13 -0.58 6.35
N PHE A 402 -16.97 -0.32 5.75
CA PHE A 402 -16.84 0.29 4.42
C PHE A 402 -17.67 -0.41 3.33
N THR A 403 -17.72 -1.75 3.32
CA THR A 403 -18.55 -2.50 2.35
C THR A 403 -20.05 -2.23 2.48
N THR A 404 -20.50 -1.80 3.66
CA THR A 404 -21.89 -1.42 3.95
C THR A 404 -22.09 0.08 3.72
N ARG A 405 -21.16 0.92 4.18
CA ARG A 405 -21.18 2.38 4.02
C ARG A 405 -20.99 2.83 2.58
N ARG A 406 -20.32 2.02 1.75
CA ARG A 406 -20.02 2.26 0.32
C ARG A 406 -19.09 3.44 0.02
N HIS A 407 -18.83 4.30 0.99
CA HIS A 407 -17.93 5.43 0.85
C HIS A 407 -17.18 5.69 2.17
N LEU A 408 -15.98 6.22 2.03
CA LEU A 408 -15.14 6.72 3.11
C LEU A 408 -15.53 8.15 3.49
N LEU A 409 -15.76 8.98 2.47
CA LEU A 409 -16.15 10.38 2.58
C LEU A 409 -17.65 10.45 2.36
N ASP A 410 -18.38 11.17 3.21
CA ASP A 410 -19.78 11.51 2.94
C ASP A 410 -19.82 12.39 1.68
N PRO A 411 -20.51 11.97 0.61
CA PRO A 411 -20.54 12.72 -0.64
C PRO A 411 -21.26 14.08 -0.53
N ASN A 412 -21.95 14.36 0.58
CA ASN A 412 -22.69 15.60 0.79
C ASN A 412 -21.96 16.61 1.68
N GLU A 413 -20.76 16.29 2.16
CA GLU A 413 -19.97 17.14 3.05
C GLU A 413 -18.61 17.47 2.44
N THR A 414 -18.08 18.64 2.80
CA THR A 414 -16.71 19.05 2.48
C THR A 414 -15.76 18.55 3.56
N TRP A 415 -14.78 17.72 3.21
CA TRP A 415 -13.89 17.06 4.17
C TRP A 415 -12.61 17.82 4.45
N TYR A 416 -12.19 18.70 3.54
CA TYR A 416 -10.85 19.27 3.55
C TYR A 416 -10.84 20.80 3.57
N ASP A 417 -9.70 21.37 3.98
CA ASP A 417 -9.42 22.80 3.93
C ASP A 417 -8.14 23.10 3.14
N GLU A 418 -7.71 24.36 3.13
CA GLU A 418 -6.59 24.84 2.31
C GLU A 418 -5.24 24.21 2.67
N ARG A 419 -5.15 23.50 3.81
CA ARG A 419 -3.95 22.77 4.19
C ARG A 419 -3.77 21.49 3.37
N PHE A 420 -4.82 20.99 2.72
CA PHE A 420 -4.73 19.76 1.94
C PHE A 420 -3.72 19.88 0.79
N PRO A 421 -2.80 18.93 0.62
CA PRO A 421 -1.74 19.03 -0.38
C PRO A 421 -2.27 18.88 -1.81
N PRO A 422 -1.52 19.32 -2.83
CA PRO A 422 -1.85 19.05 -4.23
C PRO A 422 -2.08 17.55 -4.48
N LEU A 423 -3.22 17.21 -5.07
CA LEU A 423 -3.68 15.83 -5.26
C LEU A 423 -3.54 15.37 -6.71
N ALA A 424 -2.93 14.21 -6.91
CA ALA A 424 -2.96 13.49 -8.17
C ALA A 424 -3.66 12.14 -7.98
N LEU A 425 -4.68 11.88 -8.81
CA LEU A 425 -5.47 10.66 -8.79
C LEU A 425 -5.07 9.75 -9.96
N TYR A 426 -4.75 8.50 -9.65
CA TYR A 426 -4.50 7.45 -10.64
C TYR A 426 -5.45 6.28 -10.36
N GLY A 427 -6.38 6.03 -11.29
CA GLY A 427 -7.43 5.03 -11.13
C GLY A 427 -7.46 4.03 -12.28
N GLY A 428 -8.13 2.90 -12.03
CA GLY A 428 -8.35 1.86 -13.03
C GLY A 428 -9.84 1.71 -13.37
N GLY A 429 -10.18 1.70 -14.66
CA GLY A 429 -11.54 1.47 -15.13
C GLY A 429 -11.99 0.02 -14.97
N ALA A 430 -11.04 -0.93 -14.92
CA ALA A 430 -11.28 -2.34 -14.63
C ALA A 430 -11.17 -2.66 -13.12
N ASP A 431 -10.98 -1.66 -12.25
CA ASP A 431 -11.01 -1.86 -10.80
C ASP A 431 -12.44 -2.05 -10.31
N HIS A 432 -12.73 -3.26 -9.81
CA HIS A 432 -14.03 -3.61 -9.24
C HIS A 432 -14.07 -3.48 -7.71
N LEU A 433 -12.93 -3.29 -7.05
CA LEU A 433 -12.84 -3.14 -5.60
C LEU A 433 -13.14 -1.71 -5.17
N VAL A 434 -12.56 -0.72 -5.85
CA VAL A 434 -12.74 0.71 -5.57
C VAL A 434 -13.04 1.47 -6.86
N LEU A 435 -13.85 2.52 -6.76
CA LEU A 435 -14.29 3.28 -7.93
C LEU A 435 -13.56 4.61 -8.01
N PRO A 436 -12.70 4.84 -9.01
CA PRO A 436 -11.91 6.06 -9.07
C PRO A 436 -12.68 7.26 -9.65
N LEU A 437 -13.65 7.05 -10.54
CA LEU A 437 -14.46 8.15 -11.11
C LEU A 437 -15.28 8.89 -10.04
N PRO A 438 -16.02 8.21 -9.13
CA PRO A 438 -16.66 8.88 -8.01
C PRO A 438 -15.71 9.67 -7.12
N VAL A 439 -14.44 9.23 -6.97
CA VAL A 439 -13.42 10.01 -6.25
C VAL A 439 -13.13 11.31 -6.98
N GLN A 440 -12.82 11.23 -8.27
CA GLN A 440 -12.56 12.42 -9.07
C GLN A 440 -13.74 13.41 -9.02
N GLU A 441 -14.97 12.92 -9.24
CA GLU A 441 -16.16 13.75 -9.18
C GLU A 441 -16.38 14.39 -7.82
N HIS A 442 -16.12 13.66 -6.73
CA HIS A 442 -16.22 14.20 -5.37
C HIS A 442 -15.28 15.38 -5.17
N PHE A 443 -14.01 15.22 -5.54
CA PHE A 443 -13.01 16.28 -5.37
C PHE A 443 -13.25 17.48 -6.28
N GLU A 444 -13.75 17.27 -7.51
CA GLU A 444 -14.09 18.36 -8.43
C GLU A 444 -15.31 19.17 -8.00
N LYS A 445 -16.31 18.52 -7.38
CA LYS A 445 -17.61 19.15 -7.05
C LYS A 445 -17.71 19.63 -5.62
N PHE A 446 -17.17 18.88 -4.66
CA PHE A 446 -17.43 19.06 -3.22
C PHE A 446 -16.19 19.48 -2.41
N GLU A 447 -14.98 19.44 -2.98
CA GLU A 447 -13.75 19.82 -2.28
C GLU A 447 -13.08 21.06 -2.90
N PRO A 448 -13.73 22.25 -2.89
CA PRO A 448 -13.25 23.44 -3.61
C PRO A 448 -11.89 23.97 -3.12
N LYS A 449 -11.45 23.54 -1.94
CA LYS A 449 -10.17 23.92 -1.33
C LYS A 449 -9.04 22.96 -1.71
N VAL A 450 -9.35 21.80 -2.30
CA VAL A 450 -8.36 20.81 -2.70
C VAL A 450 -7.93 21.08 -4.14
N ARG A 451 -6.63 21.27 -4.34
CA ARG A 451 -6.06 21.44 -5.68
C ARG A 451 -5.77 20.07 -6.31
N VAL A 452 -6.70 19.58 -7.11
CA VAL A 452 -6.48 18.40 -7.98
C VAL A 452 -5.59 18.81 -9.15
N VAL A 453 -4.33 18.37 -9.13
CA VAL A 453 -3.33 18.69 -10.17
C VAL A 453 -3.31 17.66 -11.31
N ARG A 454 -3.84 16.46 -11.06
CA ARG A 454 -3.91 15.37 -12.05
C ARG A 454 -5.06 14.43 -11.71
N ALA A 455 -5.79 14.00 -12.73
CA ALA A 455 -6.63 12.82 -12.66
C ALA A 455 -6.38 11.98 -13.91
N LYS A 456 -6.02 10.71 -13.74
CA LYS A 456 -5.73 9.77 -14.82
C LYS A 456 -6.41 8.43 -14.54
N ILE A 457 -7.51 8.17 -15.25
CA ILE A 457 -8.24 6.92 -15.17
C ILE A 457 -7.87 6.08 -16.40
N LEU A 458 -7.20 4.95 -16.16
CA LEU A 458 -6.78 4.03 -17.21
C LEU A 458 -7.88 2.98 -17.41
N PRO A 459 -8.58 2.93 -18.55
CA PRO A 459 -9.76 2.09 -18.73
C PRO A 459 -9.51 0.61 -18.38
N ASP A 460 -8.38 0.06 -18.83
CA ASP A 460 -8.06 -1.36 -18.68
C ASP A 460 -7.27 -1.71 -17.42
N ALA A 461 -6.89 -0.72 -16.61
CA ALA A 461 -6.10 -0.96 -15.41
C ALA A 461 -6.96 -1.52 -14.27
N GLU A 462 -6.44 -2.52 -13.59
CA GLU A 462 -6.97 -3.11 -12.36
C GLU A 462 -6.32 -2.49 -11.11
N HIS A 463 -6.76 -2.93 -9.93
CA HIS A 463 -6.46 -2.32 -8.64
C HIS A 463 -4.97 -2.18 -8.28
N CYS A 464 -4.11 -3.08 -8.78
CA CYS A 464 -2.67 -3.06 -8.51
C CYS A 464 -1.82 -2.70 -9.75
N ASP A 465 -2.44 -2.43 -10.89
CA ASP A 465 -1.72 -2.23 -12.14
C ASP A 465 -0.92 -0.93 -12.16
N HIS A 466 -1.30 0.06 -11.35
CA HIS A 466 -0.53 1.29 -11.19
C HIS A 466 0.89 1.06 -10.65
N PHE A 467 1.26 -0.13 -10.18
CA PHE A 467 2.64 -0.45 -9.78
C PHE A 467 3.12 -1.88 -10.10
N TRP A 468 2.22 -2.81 -10.42
CA TRP A 468 2.56 -4.19 -10.82
C TRP A 468 2.41 -4.48 -12.31
N ALA A 469 1.75 -3.61 -13.09
CA ALA A 469 1.73 -3.78 -14.53
C ALA A 469 3.15 -3.66 -15.10
N ALA A 470 3.43 -4.42 -16.16
CA ALA A 470 4.69 -4.34 -16.90
C ALA A 470 4.96 -2.90 -17.37
N ASP A 471 3.89 -2.24 -17.82
CA ASP A 471 3.90 -0.90 -18.39
C ASP A 471 3.51 0.19 -17.37
N ALA A 472 3.55 -0.11 -16.06
CA ALA A 472 3.21 0.86 -15.01
C ALA A 472 4.05 2.16 -15.11
N VAL A 473 5.29 2.06 -15.61
CA VAL A 473 6.19 3.20 -15.83
C VAL A 473 5.59 4.19 -16.83
N GLU A 474 5.18 3.68 -17.98
CA GLU A 474 4.56 4.43 -19.08
C GLU A 474 3.16 4.91 -18.68
N TRP A 475 2.46 4.11 -17.89
CA TRP A 475 1.09 4.41 -17.48
C TRP A 475 1.01 5.53 -16.45
N CYS A 476 1.95 5.61 -15.49
CA CYS A 476 1.85 6.63 -14.45
C CYS A 476 3.16 7.09 -13.82
N PHE A 477 4.28 6.36 -13.89
CA PHE A 477 5.48 6.79 -13.14
C PHE A 477 6.09 8.06 -13.71
N HIS A 478 6.12 8.23 -15.03
CA HIS A 478 6.55 9.48 -15.65
C HIS A 478 5.75 10.69 -15.14
N ASP A 479 4.43 10.53 -15.00
CA ASP A 479 3.56 11.57 -14.46
C ASP A 479 3.86 11.85 -12.98
N ILE A 480 4.04 10.79 -12.18
CA ILE A 480 4.37 10.88 -10.75
C ILE A 480 5.70 11.61 -10.55
N LEU A 481 6.71 11.32 -11.37
CA LEU A 481 8.00 12.01 -11.33
C LEU A 481 7.85 13.49 -11.65
N GLY A 482 7.15 13.84 -12.73
CA GLY A 482 6.90 15.22 -13.09
C GLY A 482 6.24 16.00 -11.95
N ALA A 483 5.24 15.39 -11.31
CA ALA A 483 4.58 15.99 -10.15
C ALA A 483 5.51 16.12 -8.93
N CYS A 484 6.32 15.09 -8.63
CA CYS A 484 7.29 15.15 -7.53
C CYS A 484 8.36 16.23 -7.77
N ILE A 485 8.85 16.39 -9.01
CA ILE A 485 9.79 17.46 -9.38
C ILE A 485 9.12 18.83 -9.20
N LEU A 486 7.93 19.03 -9.78
CA LEU A 486 7.21 20.30 -9.75
C LEU A 486 6.88 20.76 -8.33
N HIS A 487 6.61 19.80 -7.44
CA HIS A 487 6.25 20.06 -6.05
C HIS A 487 7.41 19.85 -5.07
N SER A 488 8.64 19.62 -5.56
CA SER A 488 9.82 19.55 -4.69
C SER A 488 10.18 20.93 -4.15
N GLY A 489 10.21 21.07 -2.82
CA GLY A 489 10.67 22.28 -2.13
C GLY A 489 12.20 22.30 -1.95
N PRO A 490 12.80 23.46 -1.64
CA PRO A 490 14.20 23.51 -1.26
C PRO A 490 14.45 22.72 0.03
N ARG A 491 15.65 22.14 0.17
CA ARG A 491 16.09 21.52 1.43
C ARG A 491 16.22 22.60 2.49
N THR A 492 15.49 22.49 3.57
CA THR A 492 15.76 23.30 4.76
C THR A 492 16.98 22.71 5.47
N CYS A 493 18.03 23.51 5.67
CA CYS A 493 19.12 23.08 6.54
C CYS A 493 18.54 22.98 7.96
N PRO A 494 18.76 21.87 8.70
CA PRO A 494 18.37 21.84 10.10
C PRO A 494 19.18 22.92 10.81
N ALA A 495 18.53 24.00 11.25
CA ALA A 495 19.07 24.82 12.31
C ALA A 495 19.19 23.91 13.55
N ASP A 496 20.29 24.04 14.30
CA ASP A 496 20.61 23.33 15.53
C ASP A 496 19.42 23.26 16.52
N THR A 497 18.48 22.35 16.30
CA THR A 497 17.29 22.21 17.12
C THR A 497 17.22 20.78 17.60
N ALA A 498 17.72 20.63 18.83
CA ALA A 498 17.52 19.51 19.74
C ALA A 498 17.72 18.10 19.17
N GLN A 499 18.77 17.44 19.69
CA GLN A 499 18.78 16.00 19.88
C GLN A 499 17.53 15.59 20.68
N THR A 500 16.39 15.48 20.02
CA THR A 500 15.30 14.67 20.49
C THR A 500 15.84 13.26 20.36
N THR A 501 16.06 12.61 21.50
CA THR A 501 16.64 11.27 21.59
C THR A 501 15.75 10.24 20.89
N PHE A 502 15.79 10.19 19.57
CA PHE A 502 15.58 8.94 18.86
C PHE A 502 16.77 8.08 19.28
N ARG A 503 16.54 7.19 20.25
CA ARG A 503 17.49 6.11 20.52
C ARG A 503 17.60 5.33 19.22
N ARG A 504 18.67 5.59 18.47
CA ARG A 504 19.33 4.59 17.65
C ARG A 504 19.64 3.46 18.64
N ARG A 505 18.74 2.48 18.78
CA ARG A 505 19.12 1.25 19.43
C ARG A 505 20.18 0.67 18.51
N ASP A 506 21.31 0.31 19.09
CA ASP A 506 22.29 -0.54 18.43
C ASP A 506 21.52 -1.68 17.77
N PRO A 507 21.84 -2.02 16.50
CA PRO A 507 21.24 -3.20 15.88
C PRO A 507 21.36 -4.33 16.88
N VAL A 508 20.23 -4.97 17.21
CA VAL A 508 20.26 -6.27 17.86
C VAL A 508 21.19 -7.08 16.98
N THR A 509 22.36 -7.45 17.52
CA THR A 509 23.32 -8.32 16.87
C THR A 509 22.66 -9.67 16.72
N GLU A 510 21.80 -9.80 15.72
CA GLU A 510 21.72 -11.04 14.97
C GLU A 510 23.09 -11.23 14.30
N PRO A 511 23.63 -12.46 14.28
CA PRO A 511 24.88 -12.73 13.60
C PRO A 511 24.76 -12.22 12.16
N SER A 512 25.74 -11.40 11.76
CA SER A 512 25.83 -10.76 10.45
C SER A 512 25.27 -11.64 9.33
N LEU A 513 24.30 -11.14 8.56
CA LEU A 513 23.75 -11.83 7.38
C LEU A 513 24.81 -12.29 6.36
N GLN A 514 26.03 -11.74 6.41
CA GLN A 514 27.20 -12.28 5.71
C GLN A 514 27.44 -13.77 6.00
N SER A 515 27.22 -14.25 7.23
CA SER A 515 27.39 -15.67 7.57
C SER A 515 26.23 -16.56 7.10
N ASN A 516 25.04 -15.99 6.89
CA ASN A 516 23.88 -16.72 6.36
C ASN A 516 23.84 -16.75 4.83
N MET A 517 24.42 -15.75 4.15
CA MET A 517 24.59 -15.78 2.69
C MET A 517 25.58 -16.84 2.22
N LEU A 518 26.67 -17.08 2.98
CA LEU A 518 27.65 -18.14 2.69
C LEU A 518 27.02 -19.54 2.66
N ASN A 519 25.91 -19.76 3.38
CA ASN A 519 25.20 -21.04 3.43
C ASN A 519 24.12 -21.20 2.35
N LEU A 520 23.81 -20.15 1.57
CA LEU A 520 22.79 -20.17 0.51
C LEU A 520 23.41 -20.01 -0.90
N MET A 521 24.72 -19.82 -0.99
CA MET A 521 25.44 -19.78 -2.27
C MET A 521 25.70 -21.19 -2.81
N PRO A 522 25.41 -21.46 -4.09
CA PRO A 522 26.03 -22.59 -4.79
C PRO A 522 27.55 -22.44 -4.70
N SER A 523 28.28 -23.53 -4.45
CA SER A 523 29.71 -23.58 -4.11
C SER A 523 30.71 -23.06 -5.17
N HIS A 524 30.27 -22.29 -6.16
CA HIS A 524 31.06 -21.90 -7.33
C HIS A 524 30.92 -20.43 -7.76
N MET A 525 30.45 -19.51 -6.92
CA MET A 525 30.36 -18.09 -7.30
C MET A 525 30.83 -17.16 -6.19
N SER A 526 31.72 -16.23 -6.52
CA SER A 526 32.28 -15.25 -5.56
C SER A 526 31.55 -13.91 -5.61
N ILE A 527 31.58 -13.16 -4.50
CA ILE A 527 30.94 -11.84 -4.35
C ILE A 527 31.39 -10.84 -5.43
N GLY A 528 32.59 -11.00 -6.00
CA GLY A 528 33.12 -10.14 -7.06
C GLY A 528 32.53 -10.36 -8.45
N GLU A 529 31.91 -11.52 -8.72
CA GLU A 529 31.39 -11.87 -10.05
C GLU A 529 29.95 -11.37 -10.29
N LEU A 530 29.24 -10.94 -9.23
CA LEU A 530 27.89 -10.37 -9.32
C LEU A 530 27.87 -8.90 -9.76
N ALA A 531 29.01 -8.20 -9.72
CA ALA A 531 29.09 -6.78 -10.06
C ALA A 531 29.29 -6.49 -11.57
N GLN A 532 29.22 -7.53 -12.42
CA GLN A 532 29.38 -7.39 -13.88
C GLN A 532 28.20 -7.90 -14.71
N TRP A 533 27.00 -8.08 -14.14
CA TRP A 533 25.81 -8.53 -14.86
C TRP A 533 24.54 -7.74 -14.52
#